data_AF-A0A0P4US31-F1
#
_entry.id   AF-A0A0P4US31-F1
#
_cell.length_a   1.000
_cell.length_b   1.000
_cell.length_c   1.000
_cell.angle_alpha   90.00
_cell.angle_beta   90.00
_cell.angle_gamma   90.00
#
_symmetry.space_group_name_H-M   'P 1'
#
loop_
_entity.id
_entity.type
_entity.pdbx_description
1 polymer ?
#
loop_
_entity_poly.entity_id
_entity_poly.type
_entity_poly.pdbx_seq_one_letter_code
_entity_poly.pdbx_strand_id
1 'polypeptide(L)' 'MKPDYNTMTTAELTAYVLSHRDDVAAIDALVDRRSPDSEATWFEGPKSVEDMERMSREFEQELKKRIQKHD' A
#
# COMPACT_ATOMS: atom_id res chain seq x y z
N MET A 1 -16.78 23.00 -4.66
CA MET A 1 -17.14 22.15 -3.50
C MET A 1 -16.33 20.88 -3.63
N LYS A 2 -15.66 20.43 -2.56
CA LYS A 2 -14.90 19.17 -2.60
C LYS A 2 -15.88 17.98 -2.53
N PRO A 3 -15.62 16.87 -3.25
CA PRO A 3 -16.42 15.68 -3.12
C PRO A 3 -16.19 15.00 -1.76
N ASP A 4 -17.13 14.13 -1.36
CA ASP A 4 -16.94 13.28 -0.18
C ASP A 4 -16.12 12.03 -0.55
N TYR A 5 -14.84 12.02 -0.20
CA TYR A 5 -13.93 10.93 -0.53
C TYR A 5 -14.32 9.60 0.12
N ASN A 6 -15.09 9.60 1.22
CA ASN A 6 -15.52 8.37 1.91
C ASN A 6 -16.56 7.60 1.10
N THR A 7 -17.28 8.28 0.21
CA THR A 7 -18.28 7.67 -0.67
C THR A 7 -17.67 7.06 -1.93
N MET A 8 -16.41 7.39 -2.24
CA MET A 8 -15.71 6.88 -3.43
C MET A 8 -15.11 5.50 -3.18
N THR A 9 -15.23 4.61 -4.15
CA THR A 9 -14.40 3.42 -4.24
C THR A 9 -12.92 3.80 -4.37
N THR A 10 -12.01 2.87 -4.06
CA THR A 10 -10.57 3.15 -4.16
C THR A 10 -10.15 3.48 -5.59
N ALA A 11 -10.80 2.87 -6.59
CA ALA A 11 -10.56 3.17 -8.00
C ALA A 11 -10.98 4.61 -8.36
N GLU A 12 -12.16 5.05 -7.91
CA GLU A 12 -12.65 6.42 -8.14
C GLU A 12 -11.78 7.47 -7.45
N LEU A 13 -11.44 7.25 -6.17
CA LEU A 13 -10.57 8.18 -5.44
C LEU A 13 -9.17 8.24 -6.06
N THR A 14 -8.64 7.10 -6.53
CA THR A 14 -7.37 7.08 -7.27
C THR A 14 -7.47 7.93 -8.54
N ALA A 15 -8.49 7.73 -9.38
CA ALA A 15 -8.68 8.52 -10.59
C ALA A 15 -8.85 10.02 -10.30
N TYR A 16 -9.53 10.36 -9.21
CA TYR A 16 -9.68 11.74 -8.74
C TYR A 16 -8.32 12.36 -8.36
N VAL A 17 -7.53 11.69 -7.52
CA VAL A 17 -6.17 12.10 -7.14
C VAL A 17 -5.25 12.20 -8.36
N LEU A 18 -5.43 11.34 -9.36
CA LEU A 18 -4.70 11.40 -10.63
C LEU A 18 -4.95 12.70 -11.41
N SER A 19 -6.18 13.22 -11.35
CA SER A 19 -6.59 14.45 -12.04
C SER A 19 -6.45 15.73 -11.20
N HIS A 20 -6.34 15.61 -9.86
CA HIS A 20 -6.30 16.72 -8.91
C HIS A 20 -5.10 16.59 -7.97
N ARG A 21 -3.90 16.70 -8.54
CA ARG A 21 -2.62 16.46 -7.85
C ARG A 21 -2.32 17.40 -6.69
N ASP A 22 -2.94 18.57 -6.71
CA ASP A 22 -2.81 19.64 -5.71
C ASP A 22 -3.78 19.47 -4.53
N ASP A 23 -4.79 18.60 -4.65
CA ASP A 23 -5.71 18.31 -3.56
C ASP A 23 -5.11 17.31 -2.56
N VAL A 24 -4.25 17.82 -1.68
CA VAL A 24 -3.58 17.03 -0.63
C VAL A 24 -4.57 16.24 0.23
N ALA A 25 -5.76 16.79 0.50
CA ALA A 25 -6.78 16.10 1.28
C ALA A 25 -7.31 14.83 0.59
N ALA A 26 -7.36 14.81 -0.75
CA ALA A 26 -7.73 13.61 -1.50
C ALA A 26 -6.59 12.58 -1.48
N ILE A 27 -5.33 13.03 -1.48
CA ILE A 27 -4.14 12.16 -1.33
C ILE A 27 -4.15 11.51 0.06
N ASP A 28 -4.35 12.30 1.11
CA ASP A 28 -4.42 11.81 2.49
C ASP A 28 -5.55 10.78 2.64
N ALA A 29 -6.76 11.09 2.14
CA ALA A 29 -7.89 10.17 2.17
C ALA A 29 -7.64 8.85 1.41
N LEU A 30 -6.74 8.83 0.42
CA LEU A 30 -6.34 7.62 -0.28
C LEU A 30 -5.30 6.83 0.53
N VAL A 31 -4.31 7.51 1.12
CA VAL A 31 -3.25 6.90 1.93
C VAL A 31 -3.81 6.29 3.22
N ASP A 32 -4.81 6.94 3.83
CA ASP A 32 -5.48 6.48 5.05
C ASP A 32 -6.23 5.14 4.88
N ARG A 33 -6.46 4.70 3.64
CA ARG A 33 -7.08 3.39 3.36
C ARG A 33 -6.10 2.23 3.50
N ARG A 34 -4.79 2.49 3.61
CA ARG A 34 -3.79 1.44 3.85
C ARG A 34 -3.90 0.93 5.29
N SER A 35 -3.42 -0.29 5.53
CA SER A 35 -3.24 -0.79 6.89
C SER A 35 -2.31 0.12 7.69
N PRO A 36 -2.52 0.28 9.01
CA PRO A 36 -1.64 1.07 9.86
C PRO A 36 -0.18 0.59 9.82
N ASP A 37 0.77 1.53 9.91
CA ASP A 37 2.20 1.20 9.90
C ASP A 37 2.61 0.31 11.10
N SER A 38 1.87 0.36 12.21
CA SER A 38 2.07 -0.51 13.39
C SER A 38 1.78 -1.99 13.13
N GLU A 39 1.01 -2.29 12.08
CA GLU A 39 0.68 -3.65 11.64
C GLU A 39 1.52 -4.08 10.44
N ALA A 40 2.33 -3.17 9.88
CA ALA A 40 3.14 -3.43 8.71
C ALA A 40 4.40 -4.25 9.07
N THR A 41 4.71 -5.24 8.23
CA THR A 41 6.00 -5.94 8.26
C THR A 41 6.98 -5.15 7.40
N TRP A 42 8.02 -4.61 8.04
CA TRP A 42 9.06 -3.83 7.36
C TRP A 42 10.25 -4.72 7.01
N PHE A 43 10.71 -4.61 5.77
CA PHE A 43 11.88 -5.32 5.28
C PHE A 43 12.97 -4.30 4.93
N GLU A 44 14.22 -4.64 5.21
CA GLU A 44 15.34 -3.78 4.83
C GLU A 44 15.45 -3.71 3.31
N GLY A 45 15.68 -2.50 2.78
CA GLY A 45 15.94 -2.31 1.37
C GLY A 45 17.24 -3.00 0.95
N PRO A 46 17.28 -3.68 -0.22
CA PRO A 46 18.45 -4.43 -0.65
C PRO A 46 19.59 -3.47 -1.01
N LYS A 47 20.82 -3.78 -0.59
CA LYS A 47 22.03 -2.99 -0.87
C LYS A 47 22.94 -3.64 -1.92
N SER A 48 22.62 -4.86 -2.31
CA SER A 48 23.34 -5.67 -3.30
C SER A 48 22.38 -6.59 -4.06
N VAL A 49 22.87 -7.22 -5.13
CA VAL A 49 22.11 -8.22 -5.88
C VAL A 49 21.79 -9.45 -5.00
N GLU A 50 22.74 -9.88 -4.19
CA GLU A 50 22.53 -10.98 -3.24
C GLU A 50 21.45 -10.64 -2.20
N ASP A 51 21.40 -9.39 -1.75
CA ASP A 51 20.32 -8.91 -0.88
C ASP A 51 18.95 -8.91 -1.58
N MET A 52 18.90 -8.59 -2.88
CA MET A 52 17.65 -8.67 -3.64
C MET A 52 17.13 -10.10 -3.71
N GLU A 53 18.01 -11.08 -3.98
CA GLU A 53 17.62 -12.48 -4.01
C GLU A 53 17.14 -12.98 -2.64
N ARG A 54 17.81 -12.55 -1.56
CA ARG A 54 17.38 -12.85 -0.19
C ARG A 54 16.00 -12.26 0.11
N MET A 55 15.80 -10.97 -0.20
CA MET A 55 14.51 -10.29 -0.02
C MET A 55 13.38 -10.98 -0.80
N SER A 56 13.64 -11.41 -2.05
CA SER A 56 12.65 -12.15 -2.84
C SER A 56 12.20 -13.44 -2.15
N ARG A 57 13.15 -14.21 -1.59
CA ARG A 57 12.84 -15.44 -0.84
C ARG A 57 12.03 -15.15 0.43
N GLU A 58 12.37 -14.08 1.14
CA GLU A 58 11.64 -13.66 2.35
C GLU A 58 10.20 -13.25 2.03
N PHE A 59 9.99 -12.49 0.94
CA PHE A 59 8.66 -12.12 0.47
C PHE A 59 7.81 -13.34 0.10
N GLU A 60 8.36 -14.30 -0.63
CA GLU A 60 7.63 -15.53 -0.99
C GLU A 60 7.19 -16.32 0.25
N GLN A 61 8.05 -16.42 1.26
CA GLN A 61 7.72 -17.12 2.51
C GLN A 61 6.61 -16.40 3.28
N GLU A 62 6.66 -15.07 3.36
CA GLU A 62 5.65 -14.28 4.04
C GLU A 62 4.29 -14.33 3.32
N LEU A 63 4.29 -14.26 1.99
CA LEU A 63 3.08 -14.45 1.18
C LEU A 63 2.43 -15.81 1.43
N LYS A 64 3.22 -16.89 1.47
CA LYS A 64 2.73 -18.25 1.77
C LYS A 64 2.08 -18.32 3.16
N LYS A 65 2.71 -17.73 4.18
CA LYS A 65 2.14 -17.68 5.55
C LYS A 65 0.81 -16.94 5.60
N ARG A 66 0.70 -15.81 4.88
CA ARG A 66 -0.51 -14.99 4.84
C ARG A 66 -1.67 -15.71 4.15
N ILE A 67 -1.40 -16.41 3.05
CA ILE A 67 -2.40 -17.25 2.36
C ILE A 67 -2.89 -18.36 3.29
N GLN A 68 -1.97 -19.11 3.93
CA GLN A 68 -2.34 -20.20 4.86
C GLN A 68 -3.12 -19.73 6.09
N LYS A 69 -2.92 -18.49 6.55
CA LYS A 69 -3.66 -17.93 7.68
C LYS A 69 -5.11 -17.54 7.32
N HIS A 70 -5.42 -17.43 6.03
CA HIS A 70 -6.72 -17.05 5.51
C HIS A 70 -7.59 -18.23 5.02
N ASP A 71 -7.06 -19.46 5.06
CA ASP A 71 -7.79 -20.73 4.86
C ASP A 71 -8.30 -21.30 6.22
#